data_AF-A0A2G9S6K2-F1
#
_entry.id   AF-A0A2G9S6K2-F1
#
_cell.length_a   1.000
_cell.length_b   1.000
_cell.length_c   1.000
_cell.angle_alpha   90.00
_cell.angle_beta   90.00
_cell.angle_gamma   90.00
#
_symmetry.space_group_name_H-M   'P 1'
#
loop_
_entity.id
_entity.type
_entity.pdbx_description
1 polymer ?
#
loop_
_entity_poly.entity_id
_entity_poly.type
_entity_poly.pdbx_seq_one_letter_code
_entity_poly.pdbx_strand_id
1 'polypeptide(L)'
;MTTFQAKRTLKAQKLQEELASGKLSEQVSSPRHQWGEEEQNAQTDRDRNSEDEDEDKYADDIDMPGQNFDSKRRITVRNLRIREDTAKYLRNLNPNSAYYDPKTRAMRENPYSDAGKNPDEVSYAGDNFVRYTGDTISMAQTQ
;
A
#
# COMPACT_ATOMS: atom_id res chain seq x y z
N MET A 1 22.41 -11.08 -3.81
CA MET A 1 21.19 -11.68 -3.25
C MET A 1 20.15 -10.59 -3.07
N THR A 2 18.99 -10.71 -3.71
CA THR A 2 17.90 -9.74 -3.61
C THR A 2 17.24 -9.83 -2.23
N THR A 3 16.89 -8.70 -1.63
CA THR A 3 16.38 -8.56 -0.25
C THR A 3 15.13 -9.42 0.02
N PHE A 4 14.34 -9.71 -1.01
CA PHE A 4 13.17 -10.58 -0.93
C PHE A 4 13.53 -12.03 -0.59
N GLN A 5 14.57 -12.58 -1.22
CA GLN A 5 15.01 -13.95 -0.93
C GLN A 5 15.56 -14.05 0.50
N ALA A 6 16.28 -13.03 0.96
CA ALA A 6 16.82 -12.96 2.32
C ALA A 6 15.71 -12.92 3.39
N LYS A 7 14.61 -12.19 3.15
CA LYS A 7 13.47 -12.14 4.08
C LYS A 7 12.73 -13.48 4.16
N ARG A 8 12.54 -14.15 3.01
CA ARG A 8 11.88 -15.46 2.95
C ARG A 8 12.66 -16.54 3.71
N THR A 9 13.99 -16.54 3.60
CA THR A 9 14.85 -17.48 4.32
C THR A 9 14.83 -17.23 5.84
N LEU A 10 14.76 -15.97 6.26
CA LEU A 10 14.73 -15.60 7.68
C LEU A 10 13.40 -16.00 8.34
N LYS A 11 12.27 -15.84 7.63
CA LYS A 11 10.95 -16.31 8.09
C LYS A 11 10.93 -17.83 8.24
N ALA A 12 11.51 -18.55 7.28
CA ALA A 12 11.59 -20.01 7.33
C ALA A 12 12.45 -20.52 8.50
N GLN A 13 13.61 -19.90 8.75
CA GLN A 13 14.47 -20.28 9.88
C GLN A 13 13.81 -20.05 11.24
N LYS A 14 13.15 -18.91 11.43
CA LYS A 14 12.47 -18.58 12.69
C LYS A 14 11.34 -19.56 13.02
N LEU A 15 10.57 -19.97 12.01
CA LEU A 15 9.48 -20.94 12.16
C LEU A 15 10.02 -22.33 12.53
N GLN A 16 11.17 -22.70 11.96
CA GLN A 16 11.85 -23.96 12.26
C GLN A 16 12.44 -24.00 13.68
N GLU A 17 12.97 -22.87 14.15
CA GLU A 17 13.49 -22.71 15.52
C GLU A 17 12.37 -22.77 16.57
N GLU A 18 11.21 -22.20 16.25
CA GLU A 18 10.04 -22.22 17.13
C GLU A 18 9.46 -23.64 17.28
N LEU A 19 9.38 -24.39 16.18
CA LEU A 19 9.00 -25.81 16.18
C LEU A 19 10.02 -26.70 16.92
N ALA A 20 11.32 -26.41 16.79
CA ALA A 20 12.37 -27.13 17.50
C ALA A 20 12.38 -26.85 19.02
N SER A 21 11.93 -25.66 19.42
CA SER A 21 11.90 -25.24 20.83
C SER A 21 10.75 -25.83 21.66
N GLY A 22 9.80 -26.55 21.03
CA GLY A 22 8.82 -27.39 21.72
C GLY A 22 7.83 -26.67 22.64
N LYS A 23 7.67 -25.34 22.55
CA LYS A 23 6.85 -24.51 23.47
C LYS A 23 5.31 -24.72 23.39
N LEU A 24 4.84 -25.73 22.67
CA LEU A 24 3.41 -25.93 22.34
C LEU A 24 2.72 -27.05 23.14
N SER A 25 3.44 -27.79 24.00
CA SER A 25 2.95 -29.07 24.54
C SER A 25 2.45 -29.07 26.00
N GLU A 26 2.49 -27.97 26.75
CA GLU A 26 2.38 -28.03 28.23
C GLU A 26 1.00 -27.68 28.83
N GLN A 27 -0.09 -27.67 28.05
CA GLN A 27 -1.45 -27.41 28.59
C GLN A 27 -2.47 -28.53 28.29
N VAL A 28 -2.12 -29.79 28.51
CA VAL A 28 -3.11 -30.88 28.52
C VAL A 28 -2.80 -31.89 29.63
N SER A 29 -3.27 -31.64 30.87
CA SER A 29 -3.52 -32.72 31.84
C SER A 29 -4.28 -32.25 33.09
N SER A 30 -5.55 -32.65 33.20
CA SER A 30 -6.17 -33.22 34.42
C SER A 30 -7.66 -33.57 34.19
N PRO A 31 -8.04 -34.86 34.17
CA PRO A 31 -9.45 -35.30 34.25
C PRO A 31 -9.95 -35.67 35.65
N ARG A 32 -11.24 -35.38 35.98
CA ARG A 32 -12.29 -36.35 36.46
C ARG A 32 -13.60 -35.63 36.85
N HIS A 33 -14.71 -35.93 36.15
CA HIS A 33 -16.09 -35.69 36.60
C HIS A 33 -16.85 -37.04 36.69
N GLN A 34 -17.69 -37.18 37.70
CA GLN A 34 -18.32 -38.39 38.25
C GLN A 34 -19.86 -38.35 38.02
N TRP A 35 -20.39 -39.38 37.32
CA TRP A 35 -21.75 -40.02 37.32
C TRP A 35 -23.00 -39.13 37.14
N GLY A 36 -23.90 -39.34 36.16
CA GLY A 36 -24.88 -40.46 35.94
C GLY A 36 -26.29 -39.81 35.97
N GLU A 37 -27.35 -40.13 35.21
CA GLU A 37 -27.78 -41.28 34.41
C GLU A 37 -28.75 -40.81 33.27
N GLU A 38 -28.66 -41.51 32.15
CA GLU A 38 -29.66 -41.98 31.16
C GLU A 38 -30.99 -41.22 30.91
N GLU A 39 -31.20 -40.77 29.66
CA GLU A 39 -32.08 -41.48 28.70
C GLU A 39 -32.06 -40.89 27.26
N GLN A 40 -31.95 -41.81 26.29
CA GLN A 40 -32.49 -41.82 24.92
C GLN A 40 -31.79 -41.08 23.74
N ASN A 41 -31.08 -41.93 22.97
CA ASN A 41 -30.93 -42.03 21.51
C ASN A 41 -29.63 -41.52 20.83
N ALA A 42 -28.83 -42.49 20.39
CA ALA A 42 -27.65 -42.40 19.52
C ALA A 42 -28.08 -42.04 18.06
N GLN A 43 -27.29 -41.45 17.17
CA GLN A 43 -25.87 -41.68 16.91
C GLN A 43 -25.36 -40.62 15.88
N THR A 44 -24.14 -40.09 16.11
CA THR A 44 -23.13 -39.51 15.17
C THR A 44 -23.57 -38.32 14.29
N ASP A 45 -23.01 -37.11 14.38
CA ASP A 45 -21.59 -36.72 14.49
C ASP A 45 -21.40 -35.40 15.26
N ARG A 46 -20.40 -35.37 16.14
CA ARG A 46 -19.76 -34.14 16.60
C ARG A 46 -18.47 -34.02 15.80
N ASP A 47 -18.24 -32.93 15.08
CA ASP A 47 -16.97 -32.20 15.24
C ASP A 47 -16.96 -30.85 14.50
N ARG A 48 -16.69 -29.81 15.30
CA ARG A 48 -15.89 -28.61 15.01
C ARG A 48 -16.19 -27.82 13.74
N ASN A 49 -17.06 -26.84 13.96
CA ASN A 49 -17.13 -25.59 13.23
C ASN A 49 -15.84 -24.75 13.39
N SER A 50 -15.49 -24.06 12.30
CA SER A 50 -14.52 -22.98 12.07
C SER A 50 -13.04 -23.33 11.88
N GLU A 51 -12.75 -23.98 10.76
CA GLU A 51 -11.53 -23.74 9.97
C GLU A 51 -11.80 -22.48 9.09
N ASP A 52 -10.83 -21.55 8.96
CA ASP A 52 -10.82 -20.35 8.09
C ASP A 52 -10.93 -18.93 8.71
N GLU A 53 -10.59 -18.68 10.00
CA GLU A 53 -10.58 -17.29 10.55
C GLU A 53 -9.21 -16.69 10.92
N ASP A 54 -8.10 -17.39 10.72
CA ASP A 54 -6.81 -16.95 11.28
C ASP A 54 -5.76 -16.46 10.27
N GLU A 55 -6.04 -16.46 8.95
CA GLU A 55 -5.06 -16.02 7.94
C GLU A 55 -5.17 -14.52 7.58
N ASP A 56 -6.36 -13.92 7.66
CA ASP A 56 -6.57 -12.48 7.39
C ASP A 56 -6.13 -11.57 8.56
N LYS A 57 -6.00 -12.12 9.77
CA LYS A 57 -5.69 -11.37 10.99
C LYS A 57 -4.25 -10.83 11.01
N TYR A 58 -3.32 -11.51 10.34
CA TYR A 58 -1.90 -11.14 10.33
C TYR A 58 -1.54 -10.13 9.25
N ALA A 59 -2.45 -9.81 8.33
CA ALA A 59 -2.22 -8.80 7.29
C ALA A 59 -2.39 -7.37 7.83
N ASP A 60 -3.33 -7.17 8.76
CA ASP A 60 -3.64 -5.86 9.35
C ASP A 60 -2.62 -5.41 10.42
N ASP A 61 -1.90 -6.35 11.04
CA ASP A 61 -0.95 -6.09 12.14
C ASP A 61 0.49 -5.78 11.69
N ILE A 62 0.78 -5.79 10.38
CA ILE A 62 2.11 -5.41 9.88
C ILE A 62 2.20 -3.88 9.85
N ASP A 63 2.86 -3.32 10.86
CA ASP A 63 3.17 -1.89 10.93
C ASP A 63 4.09 -1.48 9.77
N MET A 64 3.50 -0.86 8.73
CA MET A 64 4.25 -0.24 7.65
C MET A 64 4.99 0.98 8.21
N PRO A 65 6.34 1.03 8.13
CA PRO A 65 7.11 2.12 8.71
C PRO A 65 6.65 3.47 8.16
N GLY A 66 6.25 4.37 9.06
CA GLY A 66 5.74 5.71 8.74
C GLY A 66 4.21 5.84 8.73
N GLN A 67 3.46 4.81 9.13
CA GLN A 67 2.01 4.83 9.26
C GLN A 67 1.56 5.00 10.72
N ASN A 68 1.45 6.24 11.19
CA ASN A 68 0.77 6.46 12.46
C ASN A 68 -0.75 6.24 12.25
N PHE A 69 -1.33 5.24 12.92
CA PHE A 69 -2.77 4.98 12.89
C PHE A 69 -3.46 5.75 14.02
N ASP A 70 -4.27 6.75 13.69
CA ASP A 70 -5.11 7.43 14.68
C ASP A 70 -6.34 6.55 14.97
N SER A 71 -6.42 5.96 16.15
CA SER A 71 -7.51 5.05 16.51
C SER A 71 -8.89 5.75 16.54
N LYS A 72 -8.92 7.08 16.61
CA LYS A 72 -10.14 7.88 16.76
C LYS A 72 -10.71 8.36 15.42
N ARG A 73 -9.84 8.51 14.43
CA ARG A 73 -10.20 8.87 13.05
C ARG A 73 -9.57 7.77 12.23
N ARG A 74 -10.37 6.86 11.64
CA ARG A 74 -9.95 5.66 10.87
C ARG A 74 -9.08 5.96 9.63
N ILE A 75 -8.09 6.82 9.78
CA ILE A 75 -7.23 7.43 8.79
C ILE A 75 -5.80 7.39 9.32
N THR A 76 -4.88 7.15 8.40
CA THR A 76 -3.46 7.16 8.69
C THR A 76 -2.95 8.59 8.65
N VAL A 77 -2.15 9.00 9.62
CA VAL A 77 -1.48 10.31 9.60
C VAL A 77 -0.18 10.18 8.81
N ARG A 78 -0.31 10.15 7.47
CA ARG A 78 0.85 10.14 6.55
C ARG A 78 0.85 11.37 5.66
N ASN A 79 2.05 11.83 5.34
CA ASN A 79 2.25 12.83 4.29
C ASN A 79 2.22 12.13 2.93
N LEU A 80 1.12 12.28 2.18
CA LEU A 80 0.89 11.60 0.90
C LEU A 80 1.63 12.23 -0.29
N ARG A 81 2.31 13.36 -0.09
CA ARG A 81 3.04 14.05 -1.16
C ARG A 81 4.37 13.35 -1.42
N ILE A 82 4.57 12.97 -2.68
CA ILE A 82 5.86 12.52 -3.23
C ILE A 82 6.82 13.72 -3.20
N ARG A 83 7.99 13.55 -2.56
CA ARG A 83 8.92 14.67 -2.32
C ARG A 83 9.78 14.98 -3.54
N GLU A 84 9.95 13.99 -4.42
CA GLU A 84 10.68 14.04 -5.68
C GLU A 84 9.92 14.87 -6.73
N ASP A 85 8.59 14.90 -6.64
CA ASP A 85 7.73 15.64 -7.55
C ASP A 85 7.65 17.12 -7.15
N THR A 86 8.48 17.93 -7.82
CA THR A 86 8.44 19.38 -7.70
C THR A 86 7.09 19.92 -8.22
N ALA A 87 6.41 20.78 -7.48
CA ALA A 87 5.15 21.37 -7.93
C ALA A 87 5.36 22.28 -9.16
N LYS A 88 4.35 22.41 -10.05
CA LYS A 88 4.44 23.19 -11.29
C LYS A 88 4.86 24.65 -11.02
N TYR A 89 4.25 25.31 -10.04
CA TYR A 89 4.55 26.71 -9.66
C TYR A 89 5.89 26.92 -8.95
N LEU A 90 6.62 25.84 -8.62
CA LEU A 90 7.96 25.91 -8.03
C LEU A 90 9.06 25.63 -9.07
N ARG A 91 8.69 25.40 -10.34
CA ARG A 91 9.66 25.13 -11.43
C ARG A 91 10.45 26.37 -11.81
N ASN A 92 9.81 27.54 -11.77
CA ASN A 92 10.43 28.85 -11.95
C ASN A 92 9.83 29.82 -10.92
N LEU A 93 10.68 30.47 -10.12
CA LEU A 93 10.27 31.40 -9.05
C LEU A 93 10.10 32.83 -9.56
N ASN A 94 10.45 33.11 -10.82
CA ASN A 94 10.21 34.43 -11.42
C ASN A 94 8.69 34.68 -11.49
N PRO A 95 8.17 35.78 -10.90
CA PRO A 95 6.73 36.08 -10.93
C PRO A 95 6.17 36.31 -12.34
N ASN A 96 7.02 36.68 -13.29
CA ASN A 96 6.65 36.88 -14.70
C ASN A 96 6.76 35.60 -15.54
N SER A 97 7.06 34.45 -14.92
CA SER A 97 7.06 33.16 -15.61
C SER A 97 5.64 32.68 -15.92
N ALA A 98 5.52 31.46 -16.47
CA ALA A 98 4.24 30.87 -16.85
C ALA A 98 3.22 30.84 -15.70
N TYR A 99 1.99 31.26 -16.01
CA TYR A 99 0.89 31.31 -15.04
C TYR A 99 0.42 29.91 -14.62
N TYR A 100 0.30 29.71 -13.31
CA TYR A 100 -0.31 28.52 -12.69
C TYR A 100 -1.69 28.86 -12.13
N ASP A 101 -2.72 28.17 -12.61
CA ASP A 101 -4.06 28.27 -12.02
C ASP A 101 -4.19 27.28 -10.84
N PRO A 102 -4.25 27.75 -9.58
CA PRO A 102 -4.35 26.86 -8.41
C PRO A 102 -5.70 26.13 -8.32
N LYS A 103 -6.74 26.59 -9.03
CA LYS A 103 -8.06 25.97 -9.01
C LYS A 103 -8.06 24.67 -9.80
N THR A 104 -7.61 24.75 -11.06
CA THR A 104 -7.56 23.61 -11.98
C THR A 104 -6.23 22.85 -11.91
N ARG A 105 -5.23 23.42 -11.21
CA ARG A 105 -3.86 22.89 -11.11
C ARG A 105 -3.16 22.79 -12.48
N ALA A 106 -3.53 23.66 -13.41
CA ALA A 106 -2.99 23.70 -14.76
C ALA A 106 -1.93 24.80 -14.91
N MET A 107 -0.85 24.49 -15.63
CA MET A 107 0.15 25.47 -16.10
C MET A 107 0.24 25.32 -17.61
N ARG A 108 -0.23 26.34 -18.33
CA ARG A 108 -0.47 26.22 -19.78
C ARG A 108 0.84 26.36 -20.55
N GLU A 109 1.51 27.48 -20.32
CA GLU A 109 2.79 27.83 -20.96
C GLU A 109 3.98 27.15 -20.28
N ASN A 110 5.11 27.10 -20.99
CA ASN A 110 6.36 26.55 -20.48
C ASN A 110 7.00 27.50 -19.44
N PRO A 111 7.26 27.07 -18.19
CA PRO A 111 7.96 27.91 -17.20
C PRO A 111 9.41 28.24 -17.57
N TYR A 112 9.99 27.57 -18.57
CA TYR A 112 11.36 27.76 -19.05
C TYR A 112 11.46 28.49 -20.39
N SER A 113 10.40 29.18 -20.85
CA SER A 113 10.37 29.91 -22.12
C SER A 113 11.58 30.84 -22.32
N ASP A 114 11.98 31.53 -21.25
CA ASP A 114 13.04 32.55 -21.30
C ASP A 114 14.44 31.96 -21.07
N ALA A 115 14.50 30.71 -20.59
CA ALA A 115 15.75 30.06 -20.19
C ALA A 115 16.49 29.39 -21.36
N GLY A 116 15.94 29.44 -22.58
CA GLY A 116 16.56 28.86 -23.78
C GLY A 116 16.73 27.33 -23.74
N LYS A 117 16.06 26.65 -22.81
CA LYS A 117 16.10 25.19 -22.72
C LYS A 117 15.13 24.59 -23.73
N ASN A 118 15.58 23.56 -24.44
CA ASN A 118 14.73 22.82 -25.35
C ASN A 118 13.58 22.17 -24.57
N PRO A 119 12.33 22.22 -25.08
CA PRO A 119 11.18 21.64 -24.40
C PRO A 119 11.31 20.12 -24.19
N ASP A 120 12.09 19.44 -25.04
CA ASP A 120 12.32 17.99 -24.95
C ASP A 120 13.31 17.58 -23.86
N GLU A 121 14.14 18.53 -23.38
CA GLU A 121 15.17 18.28 -22.36
C GLU A 121 14.68 18.58 -20.94
N VAL A 122 13.51 19.20 -20.81
CA VAL A 122 12.94 19.59 -19.52
C VAL A 122 11.90 18.59 -19.05
N SER A 123 11.87 18.29 -17.76
CA SER A 123 10.88 17.38 -17.18
C SER A 123 9.44 17.89 -17.28
N TYR A 124 9.24 19.15 -17.63
CA TYR A 124 7.93 19.75 -17.85
C TYR A 124 8.04 20.97 -18.76
N ALA A 125 7.39 20.88 -19.93
CA ALA A 125 7.37 21.94 -20.95
C ALA A 125 6.00 22.66 -21.05
N GLY A 126 5.14 22.54 -20.04
CA GLY A 126 3.79 23.10 -20.03
C GLY A 126 2.71 22.12 -20.51
N ASP A 127 1.47 22.34 -20.06
CA ASP A 127 0.34 21.47 -20.41
C ASP A 127 -0.03 21.60 -21.90
N ASN A 128 0.18 22.76 -22.54
CA ASN A 128 -0.12 22.94 -23.97
C ASN A 128 0.77 22.09 -24.87
N PHE A 129 2.04 21.90 -24.50
CA PHE A 129 2.97 21.07 -25.25
C PHE A 129 2.49 19.61 -25.28
N VAL A 130 2.08 19.05 -24.14
CA VAL A 130 1.65 17.64 -24.04
C VAL A 130 0.26 17.41 -24.66
N ARG A 131 -0.66 18.39 -24.60
CA ARG A 131 -2.05 18.23 -25.05
C ARG A 131 -2.22 17.87 -26.52
N TYR A 132 -1.34 18.37 -27.37
CA TYR A 132 -1.40 18.11 -28.82
C TYR A 132 -0.42 17.04 -29.26
N THR A 133 0.15 16.28 -28.32
CA THR A 133 1.08 15.18 -28.63
C THR A 133 0.37 13.83 -28.64
N GLY A 134 0.87 12.91 -29.46
CA GLY A 134 0.34 11.55 -29.57
C GLY A 134 -0.91 11.44 -30.44
N ASP A 135 -1.81 10.54 -30.04
CA ASP A 135 -2.95 10.11 -30.87
C ASP A 135 -4.00 11.20 -31.10
N THR A 136 -3.95 12.30 -30.34
CA THR A 136 -4.83 13.45 -30.52
C THR A 136 -4.72 14.03 -31.93
N ILE A 137 -3.54 14.00 -32.54
CA ILE A 137 -3.31 14.50 -33.91
C ILE A 137 -3.99 13.58 -34.92
N SER A 138 -3.76 12.27 -34.81
CA SER A 138 -4.34 11.26 -35.71
C SER A 138 -5.87 11.26 -35.66
N MET A 139 -6.43 11.42 -34.45
CA MET A 139 -7.88 11.55 -34.26
C MET A 139 -8.41 12.83 -34.92
N ALA A 140 -7.74 13.97 -34.73
CA ALA A 140 -8.16 15.24 -35.34
C ALA A 140 -8.10 15.22 -36.88
N GLN A 141 -7.18 14.45 -37.47
CA GLN A 141 -7.12 14.27 -38.93
C GLN A 141 -8.25 13.40 -39.49
N THR A 142 -8.85 12.55 -38.65
CA THR A 142 -9.91 11.60 -39.07
C THR A 142 -11.32 12.20 -38.88
N GLN A 143 -11.45 13.28 -38.13
CA GLN A 143 -12.71 13.95 -37.81
C GLN A 143 -13.22 14.83 -38.96
#